data_AF-A0A395MNF9-F1
#
_entry.id   AF-A0A395MNF9-F1
#
_cell.length_a   1.000
_cell.length_b   1.000
_cell.length_c   1.000
_cell.angle_alpha   90.00
_cell.angle_beta   90.00
_cell.angle_gamma   90.00
#
_symmetry.space_group_name_H-M   'P 1'
#
loop_
_entity.id
_entity.type
_entity.pdbx_description
1 polymer ?
#
loop_
_entity_poly.entity_id
_entity_poly.type
_entity_poly.pdbx_seq_one_letter_code
_entity_poly.pdbx_strand_id
1 'polypeptide(L)'
;MGIGTMTFPLYIKKMPDNMRFTVTGVKGLNPHNNGDWYYHHSCPATPFTVDLDKREGFIGEFYLAPKSVTQSGQGPKFEVGFTIEGTSPTGVTSSRNGWLTISTDEWGWVARPDKGVITFVFDGSAADQLLFNTPTLTYLDDCNIVVEWLENERAVGMTITSDKTMVKQLCEWAIGGILKGHEKAADWVVGKVW
;
A
#
# COMPACT_ATOMS: atom_id res chain seq x y z
N MET A 1 14.02 23.60 -6.36
CA MET A 1 13.45 23.09 -5.10
C MET A 1 12.03 22.68 -5.39
N GLY A 2 11.69 21.40 -5.26
CA GLY A 2 10.32 20.92 -5.44
C GLY A 2 9.43 21.53 -4.36
N ILE A 3 8.35 22.19 -4.78
CA ILE A 3 7.37 22.79 -3.88
C ILE A 3 6.43 21.67 -3.45
N GLY A 4 6.38 21.36 -2.15
CA GLY A 4 5.52 20.31 -1.60
C GLY A 4 5.72 18.94 -2.28
N THR A 5 6.67 18.13 -1.83
CA THR A 5 6.78 16.74 -2.32
C THR A 5 6.15 15.82 -1.30
N MET A 6 5.36 14.85 -1.74
CA MET A 6 4.79 13.81 -0.89
C MET A 6 5.49 12.49 -1.19
N THR A 7 6.15 11.93 -0.17
CA THR A 7 6.88 10.66 -0.26
C THR A 7 6.15 9.58 0.51
N PHE A 8 5.94 8.44 -0.13
CA PHE A 8 5.24 7.28 0.39
C PHE A 8 6.17 6.08 0.36
N PRO A 9 6.84 5.76 1.46
CA PRO A 9 7.55 4.50 1.58
C PRO A 9 6.56 3.34 1.82
N LEU A 10 6.74 2.24 1.09
CA LEU A 10 5.89 1.06 1.21
C LEU A 10 6.73 -0.18 1.52
N TYR A 11 6.29 -0.95 2.51
CA TYR A 11 6.96 -2.17 2.98
C TYR A 11 5.96 -3.31 3.15
N ILE A 12 6.42 -4.55 3.04
CA ILE A 12 5.75 -5.72 3.61
C ILE A 12 6.50 -6.07 4.89
N LYS A 13 5.80 -6.13 6.03
CA LYS A 13 6.44 -6.43 7.33
C LYS A 13 6.24 -7.86 7.79
N LYS A 14 5.20 -8.53 7.29
CA LYS A 14 4.94 -9.94 7.61
C LYS A 14 4.18 -10.59 6.47
N MET A 15 4.59 -11.81 6.19
CA MET A 15 3.95 -12.75 5.27
C MET A 15 4.35 -14.17 5.71
N PRO A 16 3.45 -15.16 5.67
CA PRO A 16 3.79 -16.55 5.95
C PRO A 16 4.90 -17.07 5.02
N ASP A 17 5.78 -17.94 5.51
CA ASP A 17 6.91 -18.51 4.75
C ASP A 17 6.47 -19.28 3.48
N ASN A 18 5.25 -19.80 3.48
CA ASN A 18 4.64 -20.51 2.36
C ASN A 18 3.87 -19.60 1.39
N MET A 19 4.02 -18.28 1.53
CA MET A 19 3.49 -17.27 0.64
C MET A 19 4.60 -16.48 -0.06
N ARG A 20 4.24 -15.86 -1.17
CA ARG A 20 5.08 -15.00 -1.97
C ARG A 20 4.28 -13.79 -2.44
N PHE A 21 4.84 -12.60 -2.23
CA PHE A 21 4.31 -11.36 -2.77
C PHE A 21 5.20 -10.87 -3.90
N THR A 22 4.64 -10.73 -5.10
CA THR A 22 5.34 -10.26 -6.29
C THR A 22 4.72 -8.98 -6.77
N VAL A 23 5.51 -7.91 -6.84
CA VAL A 23 5.11 -6.67 -7.52
C VAL A 23 5.25 -6.91 -9.01
N THR A 24 4.14 -6.82 -9.75
CA THR A 24 4.07 -7.15 -11.18
C THR A 24 4.28 -5.93 -12.07
N GLY A 25 3.93 -4.74 -11.58
CA GLY A 25 4.13 -3.50 -12.31
C GLY A 25 3.93 -2.27 -11.43
N VAL A 26 4.62 -1.18 -11.78
CA VAL A 26 4.45 0.13 -11.17
C VAL A 26 4.24 1.13 -12.29
N LYS A 27 3.18 1.93 -12.19
CA LYS A 27 2.83 2.95 -13.18
C LYS A 27 2.44 4.24 -12.50
N GLY A 28 3.08 5.34 -12.89
CA GLY A 28 2.61 6.68 -12.54
C GLY A 28 1.48 7.12 -13.48
N LEU A 29 0.47 7.76 -12.91
CA LEU A 29 -0.74 8.20 -13.58
C LEU A 29 -0.99 9.67 -13.24
N ASN A 30 -1.15 10.50 -14.27
CA ASN A 30 -1.64 11.84 -14.09
C ASN A 30 -3.18 11.85 -14.05
N PRO A 31 -3.77 12.75 -13.26
CA PRO A 31 -5.21 13.00 -13.26
C PRO A 31 -5.69 13.44 -14.64
N HIS A 32 -6.89 13.01 -15.02
CA HIS A 32 -7.49 13.41 -16.29
C HIS A 32 -7.78 14.92 -16.26
N ASN A 33 -7.26 15.66 -17.23
CA ASN A 33 -7.48 17.11 -17.40
C ASN A 33 -6.86 18.05 -16.35
N ASN A 34 -5.96 17.57 -15.48
CA ASN A 34 -5.29 18.45 -14.50
C ASN A 34 -3.80 18.69 -14.78
N GLY A 35 -3.43 18.70 -16.07
CA GLY A 35 -2.07 18.97 -16.55
C GLY A 35 -1.05 17.88 -16.18
N ASP A 36 0.22 18.18 -16.48
CA ASP A 36 1.31 17.27 -16.13
C ASP A 36 1.79 17.52 -14.71
N TRP A 37 1.86 16.46 -13.93
CA TRP A 37 2.44 16.47 -12.59
C TRP A 37 3.83 15.83 -12.58
N TYR A 38 4.58 16.05 -11.51
CA TYR A 38 5.84 15.35 -11.29
C TYR A 38 5.58 14.14 -10.40
N TYR A 39 6.04 12.98 -10.84
CA TYR A 39 6.06 11.79 -10.02
C TYR A 39 7.33 10.98 -10.35
N HIS A 40 7.88 10.33 -9.35
CA HIS A 40 8.92 9.31 -9.53
C HIS A 40 8.78 8.23 -8.46
N HIS A 41 9.42 7.09 -8.69
CA HIS A 41 9.47 6.03 -7.69
C HIS A 41 10.89 5.48 -7.62
N SER A 42 11.22 4.94 -6.45
CA SER A 42 12.45 4.20 -6.18
C SER A 42 12.05 2.79 -5.76
N CYS A 43 11.73 1.95 -6.75
CA CYS A 43 11.44 0.53 -6.54
C CYS A 43 12.38 -0.33 -7.40
N PRO A 44 12.60 -1.60 -7.06
CA PRO A 44 13.26 -2.54 -7.96
C PRO A 44 12.55 -2.64 -9.30
N ALA A 45 13.27 -3.05 -10.35
CA ALA A 45 12.68 -3.27 -11.66
C ALA A 45 11.61 -4.38 -11.60
N THR A 46 10.41 -4.08 -12.09
CA THR A 46 9.28 -5.03 -12.09
C THR A 46 9.36 -6.01 -13.27
N PRO A 47 8.94 -7.28 -13.09
CA PRO A 47 8.41 -7.85 -11.86
C PRO A 47 9.50 -8.21 -10.85
N PHE A 48 9.23 -8.06 -9.56
CA PHE A 48 10.12 -8.51 -8.50
C PHE A 48 9.34 -9.10 -7.32
N THR A 49 9.91 -10.11 -6.69
CA THR A 49 9.39 -10.69 -5.44
C THR A 49 9.95 -9.94 -4.25
N VAL A 50 9.07 -9.57 -3.32
CA VAL A 50 9.47 -8.93 -2.06
C VAL A 50 10.11 -9.97 -1.16
N ASP A 51 11.31 -9.65 -0.69
CA ASP A 51 12.09 -10.47 0.23
C ASP A 51 12.05 -9.78 1.60
N LEU A 52 11.50 -10.45 2.61
CA LEU A 52 11.34 -9.90 3.96
C LEU A 52 12.69 -9.76 4.68
N ASP A 53 13.65 -10.63 4.38
CA ASP A 53 14.98 -10.63 5.01
C ASP A 53 15.89 -9.58 4.38
N LYS A 54 15.64 -9.21 3.12
CA LYS A 54 16.38 -8.16 2.42
C LYS A 54 15.64 -6.84 2.43
N ARG A 55 16.33 -5.79 2.89
CA ARG A 55 15.77 -4.42 2.96
C ARG A 55 14.46 -4.36 3.75
N GLU A 56 14.27 -5.27 4.71
CA GLU A 56 13.12 -5.27 5.63
C GLU A 56 11.75 -5.25 4.90
N GLY A 57 11.66 -5.99 3.79
CA GLY A 57 10.46 -6.09 2.96
C GLY A 57 10.11 -4.84 2.16
N PHE A 58 11.09 -3.98 1.87
CA PHE A 58 10.90 -2.77 1.07
C PHE A 58 10.33 -3.07 -0.32
N ILE A 59 9.20 -2.45 -0.64
CA ILE A 59 8.59 -2.46 -1.97
C ILE A 59 9.14 -1.29 -2.80
N GLY A 60 9.08 -0.08 -2.25
CA GLY A 60 9.49 1.12 -2.96
C GLY A 60 9.13 2.40 -2.22
N GLU A 61 9.75 3.49 -2.64
CA GLU A 61 9.33 4.85 -2.28
C GLU A 61 8.66 5.51 -3.48
N PHE A 62 7.52 6.13 -3.25
CA PHE A 62 6.72 6.77 -4.28
C PHE A 62 6.61 8.26 -3.99
N TYR A 63 6.93 9.09 -4.99
CA TYR A 63 7.05 10.52 -4.83
C TYR A 63 6.08 11.23 -5.75
N LEU A 64 5.28 12.13 -5.18
CA LEU A 64 4.25 12.90 -5.86
C LEU A 64 4.51 14.39 -5.60
N ALA A 65 4.58 15.20 -6.65
CA ALA A 65 4.80 16.63 -6.50
C ALA A 65 4.19 17.43 -7.67
N PRO A 66 3.86 18.71 -7.46
CA PRO A 66 3.52 19.63 -8.52
C PRO A 66 4.77 20.00 -9.33
N LYS A 67 4.56 20.35 -10.60
CA LYS A 67 5.60 20.94 -11.45
C LYS A 67 5.76 22.45 -11.22
N SER A 68 4.76 23.12 -10.61
CA SER A 68 4.80 24.56 -10.34
C SER A 68 4.12 24.92 -9.01
N VAL A 69 4.47 26.07 -8.42
CA VAL A 69 3.91 26.55 -7.14
C VAL A 69 2.39 26.75 -7.18
N THR A 70 1.83 27.05 -8.35
CA THR A 70 0.41 27.37 -8.53
C THR A 70 -0.42 26.17 -8.97
N GLN A 71 0.19 24.99 -9.14
CA GLN A 71 -0.53 23.80 -9.55
C GLN A 71 -1.34 23.24 -8.38
N SER A 72 -2.63 22.97 -8.62
CA SER A 72 -3.61 22.61 -7.61
C SER A 72 -4.61 21.58 -8.11
N GLY A 73 -5.49 21.09 -7.23
CA GLY A 73 -6.52 20.11 -7.53
C GLY A 73 -6.01 18.68 -7.36
N GLN A 74 -6.68 17.72 -7.99
CA GLN A 74 -6.27 16.32 -7.93
C GLN A 74 -4.82 16.14 -8.43
N GLY A 75 -3.96 15.52 -7.62
CA GLY A 75 -2.56 15.27 -7.95
C GLY A 75 -2.30 13.99 -8.74
N PRO A 76 -1.03 13.65 -9.02
CA PRO A 76 -0.67 12.37 -9.63
C PRO A 76 -0.92 11.23 -8.65
N LYS A 77 -0.97 10.02 -9.17
CA LYS A 77 -1.01 8.79 -8.38
C LYS A 77 -0.09 7.73 -8.96
N PHE A 78 0.34 6.80 -8.13
CA PHE A 78 0.90 5.54 -8.60
C PHE A 78 -0.16 4.45 -8.56
N GLU A 79 -0.07 3.51 -9.50
CA GLU A 79 -0.73 2.22 -9.45
C GLU A 79 0.36 1.14 -9.38
N VAL A 80 0.26 0.28 -8.37
CA VAL A 80 1.17 -0.82 -8.11
C VAL A 80 0.37 -2.11 -8.24
N GLY A 81 0.62 -2.85 -9.32
CA GLY A 81 0.07 -4.18 -9.51
C GLY A 81 0.89 -5.20 -8.73
N PHE A 82 0.21 -6.19 -8.15
CA PHE A 82 0.86 -7.25 -7.41
C PHE A 82 0.12 -8.59 -7.56
N THR A 83 0.84 -9.67 -7.24
CA THR A 83 0.32 -11.02 -7.14
C THR A 83 0.75 -11.60 -5.79
N ILE A 84 -0.20 -12.20 -5.06
CA ILE A 84 0.08 -13.01 -3.87
C ILE A 84 -0.15 -14.46 -4.22
N GLU A 85 0.89 -15.26 -4.03
CA GLU A 85 0.86 -16.70 -4.23
C GLU A 85 1.12 -17.38 -2.90
N GLY A 86 0.53 -18.54 -2.67
CA GLY A 86 0.85 -19.30 -1.48
C GLY A 86 0.11 -20.60 -1.37
N THR A 87 0.57 -21.46 -0.48
CA THR A 87 -0.09 -22.72 -0.14
C THR A 87 -0.71 -22.61 1.24
N SER A 88 -1.97 -22.97 1.42
CA SER A 88 -2.60 -23.00 2.74
C SER A 88 -1.93 -24.06 3.62
N PRO A 89 -2.08 -23.98 4.96
CA PRO A 89 -1.66 -25.06 5.86
C PRO A 89 -2.29 -26.43 5.53
N THR A 90 -3.44 -26.42 4.83
CA THR A 90 -4.15 -27.62 4.37
C THR A 90 -3.71 -28.10 2.97
N GLY A 91 -2.73 -27.45 2.34
CA GLY A 91 -2.15 -27.86 1.05
C GLY A 91 -2.79 -27.24 -0.20
N VAL A 92 -3.72 -26.30 -0.06
CA VAL A 92 -4.38 -25.64 -1.20
C VAL A 92 -3.51 -24.51 -1.72
N THR A 93 -3.13 -24.55 -3.00
CA THR A 93 -2.35 -23.49 -3.63
C THR A 93 -3.26 -22.40 -4.20
N SER A 94 -2.83 -21.15 -4.06
CA SER A 94 -3.52 -19.96 -4.54
C SER A 94 -2.58 -19.05 -5.30
N SER A 95 -3.11 -18.35 -6.28
CA SER A 95 -2.53 -17.14 -6.85
C SER A 95 -3.66 -16.11 -7.04
N ARG A 96 -3.43 -14.89 -6.55
CA ARG A 96 -4.38 -13.79 -6.62
C ARG A 96 -3.67 -12.52 -7.03
N ASN A 97 -4.24 -11.84 -8.02
CA ASN A 97 -3.79 -10.52 -8.39
C ASN A 97 -4.52 -9.47 -7.56
N GLY A 98 -3.87 -8.34 -7.42
CA GLY A 98 -4.44 -7.14 -6.85
C GLY A 98 -3.70 -5.93 -7.38
N TRP A 99 -4.22 -4.78 -7.02
CA TRP A 99 -3.55 -3.52 -7.26
C TRP A 99 -3.79 -2.60 -6.07
N LEU A 100 -2.83 -1.71 -5.85
CA LEU A 100 -3.00 -0.59 -4.94
C LEU A 100 -2.66 0.70 -5.68
N THR A 101 -3.36 1.77 -5.35
CA THR A 101 -3.01 3.11 -5.80
C THR A 101 -2.52 3.94 -4.63
N ILE A 102 -1.45 4.69 -4.85
CA ILE A 102 -0.88 5.62 -3.90
C ILE A 102 -1.13 7.02 -4.43
N SER A 103 -1.88 7.81 -3.69
CA SER A 103 -2.29 9.17 -4.05
C SER A 103 -2.32 10.08 -2.82
N THR A 104 -2.73 11.32 -3.03
CA THR A 104 -2.99 12.29 -1.98
C THR A 104 -4.43 12.79 -2.07
N ASP A 105 -4.88 13.54 -1.07
CA ASP A 105 -5.98 14.49 -1.27
C ASP A 105 -5.57 15.62 -2.23
N GLU A 106 -6.47 16.58 -2.45
CA GLU A 106 -6.25 17.65 -3.42
C GLU A 106 -5.09 18.58 -3.00
N TRP A 107 -4.32 19.01 -3.99
CA TRP A 107 -3.26 20.00 -3.83
C TRP A 107 -3.88 21.40 -3.81
N GLY A 108 -3.46 22.25 -2.86
CA GLY A 108 -3.85 23.66 -2.84
C GLY A 108 -2.95 24.54 -3.70
N TRP A 109 -3.43 25.72 -4.09
CA TRP A 109 -2.73 26.70 -4.95
C TRP A 109 -1.38 27.21 -4.43
N VAL A 110 -1.04 26.92 -3.18
CA VAL A 110 0.24 27.17 -2.48
C VAL A 110 0.36 26.26 -1.25
N ALA A 111 -0.52 25.25 -1.15
CA ALA A 111 -0.64 24.38 0.01
C ALA A 111 -0.47 22.93 -0.44
N ARG A 112 0.24 22.15 0.36
CA ARG A 112 0.41 20.72 0.12
C ARG A 112 -0.84 19.95 0.56
N PRO A 113 -1.04 18.73 0.03
CA PRO A 113 -2.02 17.79 0.57
C PRO A 113 -1.70 17.47 2.04
N ASP A 114 -2.73 17.36 2.87
CA ASP A 114 -2.59 17.01 4.28
C ASP A 114 -2.75 15.51 4.53
N LYS A 115 -3.21 14.76 3.53
CA LYS A 115 -3.47 13.33 3.59
C LYS A 115 -2.86 12.56 2.43
N GLY A 116 -2.25 11.44 2.78
CA GLY A 116 -2.00 10.34 1.88
C GLY A 116 -3.22 9.45 1.74
N VAL A 117 -3.47 8.93 0.55
CA VAL A 117 -4.55 7.98 0.28
C VAL A 117 -3.96 6.76 -0.39
N ILE A 118 -4.14 5.59 0.22
CA ILE A 118 -3.87 4.31 -0.42
C ILE A 118 -5.20 3.61 -0.67
N THR A 119 -5.56 3.40 -1.92
CA THR A 119 -6.69 2.55 -2.29
C THR A 119 -6.15 1.19 -2.70
N PHE A 120 -6.79 0.10 -2.32
CA PHE A 120 -6.32 -1.23 -2.61
C PHE A 120 -7.47 -2.18 -2.93
N VAL A 121 -7.20 -3.11 -3.84
CA VAL A 121 -8.18 -4.06 -4.37
C VAL A 121 -7.52 -5.41 -4.57
N PHE A 122 -8.20 -6.46 -4.12
CA PHE A 122 -7.93 -7.83 -4.54
C PHE A 122 -8.95 -8.27 -5.58
N ASP A 123 -8.53 -9.13 -6.50
CA ASP A 123 -9.46 -9.80 -7.40
C ASP A 123 -10.60 -10.49 -6.61
N GLY A 124 -11.82 -10.01 -6.83
CA GLY A 124 -13.03 -10.50 -6.17
C GLY A 124 -13.43 -9.77 -4.88
N SER A 125 -12.69 -8.72 -4.47
CA SER A 125 -13.00 -7.90 -3.29
C SER A 125 -13.40 -6.48 -3.68
N ALA A 126 -14.17 -5.81 -2.82
CA ALA A 126 -14.43 -4.38 -2.99
C ALA A 126 -13.13 -3.58 -2.80
N ALA A 127 -13.06 -2.42 -3.44
CA ALA A 127 -11.97 -1.49 -3.19
C ALA A 127 -12.11 -0.90 -1.80
N ASP A 128 -10.99 -0.86 -1.07
CA ASP A 128 -10.90 -0.22 0.23
C ASP A 128 -9.86 0.89 0.19
N GLN A 129 -9.99 1.87 1.08
CA GLN A 129 -9.13 3.05 1.09
C GLN A 129 -8.67 3.39 2.50
N LEU A 130 -7.38 3.69 2.61
CA LEU A 130 -6.76 4.16 3.83
C LEU A 130 -6.35 5.61 3.67
N LEU A 131 -6.74 6.42 4.66
CA LEU A 131 -6.29 7.81 4.77
C LEU A 131 -5.24 7.92 5.86
N PHE A 132 -4.10 8.47 5.48
CA PHE A 132 -2.97 8.70 6.36
C PHE A 132 -2.76 10.19 6.52
N ASN A 133 -2.72 10.66 7.77
CA ASN A 133 -2.27 12.03 8.01
C ASN A 133 -0.79 12.15 7.65
N THR A 134 -0.39 13.32 7.18
CA THR A 134 1.00 13.57 6.75
C THR A 134 1.69 14.48 7.78
N PRO A 135 2.24 13.90 8.86
CA PRO A 135 2.69 14.67 10.03
C PRO A 135 3.87 15.59 9.70
N THR A 136 4.66 15.26 8.67
CA THR A 136 5.78 16.07 8.21
C THR A 136 5.47 16.77 6.89
N LEU A 137 6.28 17.78 6.55
CA LEU A 137 6.12 18.57 5.33
C LEU A 137 6.32 17.77 4.03
N THR A 138 6.95 16.59 4.07
CA THR A 138 7.33 15.86 2.84
C THR A 138 7.18 14.35 2.86
N TYR A 139 7.02 13.76 4.04
CA TYR A 139 7.15 12.33 4.23
C TYR A 139 5.95 11.81 5.03
N LEU A 140 5.27 10.83 4.47
CA LEU A 140 4.28 10.03 5.18
C LEU A 140 5.01 9.08 6.14
N ASP A 141 4.39 8.74 7.27
CA ASP A 141 4.90 7.61 8.07
C ASP A 141 4.93 6.32 7.22
N ASP A 142 5.82 5.38 7.56
CA ASP A 142 5.99 4.15 6.81
C ASP A 142 4.67 3.39 6.61
N CYS A 143 4.28 3.13 5.36
CA CYS A 143 3.14 2.27 5.06
C CYS A 143 3.58 0.81 5.08
N ASN A 144 2.99 0.04 5.98
CA ASN A 144 3.35 -1.35 6.21
C ASN A 144 2.19 -2.26 5.83
N ILE A 145 2.49 -3.23 4.96
CA ILE A 145 1.60 -4.29 4.55
C ILE A 145 1.88 -5.53 5.41
N VAL A 146 0.83 -6.14 5.92
CA VAL A 146 0.87 -7.46 6.57
C VAL A 146 -0.06 -8.39 5.82
N VAL A 147 0.46 -9.56 5.45
CA VAL A 147 -0.27 -10.61 4.74
C VAL A 147 -0.38 -11.83 5.66
N GLU A 148 -1.53 -12.49 5.67
CA GLU A 148 -1.75 -13.72 6.47
C GLU A 148 -2.77 -14.67 5.82
N TRP A 149 -2.70 -15.95 6.19
CA TRP A 149 -3.79 -16.90 5.98
C TRP A 149 -4.88 -16.71 7.04
N LEU A 150 -6.10 -16.43 6.59
CA LEU A 150 -7.29 -16.44 7.43
C LEU A 150 -7.87 -17.85 7.45
N GLU A 151 -7.42 -18.68 8.40
CA GLU A 151 -7.78 -20.10 8.48
C GLU A 151 -9.30 -20.34 8.47
N ASN A 152 -10.05 -19.53 9.24
CA ASN A 152 -11.51 -19.63 9.33
C ASN A 152 -12.22 -19.32 8.00
N GLU A 153 -11.60 -18.48 7.16
CA GLU A 153 -12.20 -18.03 5.90
C GLU A 153 -11.60 -18.75 4.68
N ARG A 154 -10.56 -19.57 4.89
CA ARG A 154 -9.75 -20.18 3.82
C ARG A 154 -9.29 -19.13 2.80
N ALA A 155 -8.96 -17.95 3.29
CA ALA A 155 -8.71 -16.76 2.50
C ALA A 155 -7.33 -16.19 2.80
N VAL A 156 -6.81 -15.36 1.90
CA VAL A 156 -5.65 -14.52 2.18
C VAL A 156 -6.17 -13.17 2.65
N GLY A 157 -5.75 -12.76 3.85
CA GLY A 157 -5.99 -11.43 4.38
C GLY A 157 -4.78 -10.53 4.12
N MET A 158 -5.04 -9.28 3.76
CA MET A 158 -4.03 -8.24 3.72
C MET A 158 -4.51 -7.02 4.48
N THR A 159 -3.60 -6.45 5.24
CA THR A 159 -3.81 -5.22 6.01
C THR A 159 -2.71 -4.24 5.66
N ILE A 160 -3.07 -2.97 5.55
CA ILE A 160 -2.10 -1.89 5.39
C ILE A 160 -2.30 -0.90 6.54
N THR A 161 -1.20 -0.47 7.18
CA THR A 161 -1.25 0.52 8.26
C THR A 161 0.07 1.29 8.37
N SER A 162 0.01 2.51 8.89
CA SER A 162 1.19 3.31 9.24
C SER A 162 1.41 3.41 10.75
N ASP A 163 0.51 2.86 11.58
CA ASP A 163 0.64 2.87 13.03
C ASP A 163 1.67 1.82 13.47
N LYS A 164 2.82 2.27 13.97
CA LYS A 164 3.92 1.40 14.41
C LYS A 164 3.52 0.44 15.53
N THR A 165 2.60 0.84 16.42
CA THR A 165 2.08 -0.02 17.49
C THR A 165 1.24 -1.13 16.88
N MET A 166 0.40 -0.79 15.92
CA MET A 166 -0.44 -1.75 15.22
C MET A 166 0.37 -2.71 14.36
N VAL A 167 1.41 -2.24 13.68
CA VAL A 167 2.35 -3.11 12.94
C VAL A 167 2.97 -4.14 13.88
N LYS A 168 3.46 -3.70 15.04
CA LYS A 168 4.03 -4.61 16.04
C LYS A 168 3.01 -5.65 16.49
N GLN A 169 1.79 -5.22 16.80
CA GLN A 169 0.70 -6.14 17.16
C GLN A 169 0.38 -7.12 16.03
N LEU A 170 0.24 -6.66 14.78
CA LEU A 170 -0.03 -7.50 13.60
C LEU A 170 1.11 -8.49 13.30
N CYS A 171 2.34 -8.13 13.64
CA CYS A 171 3.46 -9.05 13.56
C CYS A 171 3.37 -10.13 14.63
N GLU A 172 3.05 -9.75 15.87
CA GLU A 172 2.97 -10.64 17.04
C GLU A 172 1.73 -11.54 17.06
N TRP A 173 0.59 -11.07 16.55
CA TRP A 173 -0.71 -11.75 16.61
C TRP A 173 -1.26 -12.05 15.21
N ALA A 174 -2.19 -13.00 15.13
CA ALA A 174 -2.93 -13.27 13.90
C ALA A 174 -3.84 -12.08 13.56
N ILE A 175 -3.91 -11.68 12.27
CA ILE A 175 -4.86 -10.70 11.72
C ILE A 175 -6.27 -10.97 12.27
N GLY A 176 -6.68 -12.24 12.32
CA GLY A 176 -7.95 -12.72 12.88
C GLY A 176 -8.22 -12.33 14.35
N GLY A 177 -7.18 -12.26 15.17
CA GLY A 177 -7.28 -11.87 16.58
C GLY A 177 -7.39 -10.37 16.78
N ILE A 178 -6.69 -9.59 15.95
CA ILE A 178 -6.68 -8.12 16.04
C ILE A 178 -7.97 -7.50 15.47
N LEU A 179 -8.58 -8.16 14.48
CA LEU A 179 -9.90 -7.81 13.95
C LEU A 179 -10.96 -7.63 15.05
N LYS A 180 -10.86 -8.35 16.18
CA LYS A 180 -11.81 -8.23 17.29
C LYS A 180 -11.52 -7.07 18.27
N GLY A 181 -10.33 -6.48 18.23
CA GLY A 181 -9.87 -5.52 19.24
C GLY A 181 -9.64 -4.09 18.76
N HIS A 182 -9.32 -3.89 17.48
CA HIS A 182 -8.75 -2.61 17.00
C HIS A 182 -9.34 -2.09 15.67
N GLU A 183 -10.67 -2.20 15.49
CA GLU A 183 -11.43 -1.81 14.28
C GLU A 183 -11.21 -0.36 13.76
N LYS A 184 -10.60 0.54 14.54
CA LYS A 184 -10.47 1.97 14.15
C LYS A 184 -9.14 2.37 13.52
N ALA A 185 -8.11 1.54 13.56
CA ALA A 185 -6.75 1.92 13.13
C ALA A 185 -6.18 1.09 11.96
N ALA A 186 -6.86 0.00 11.56
CA ALA A 186 -6.56 -0.70 10.32
C ALA A 186 -7.83 -0.87 9.50
N ASP A 187 -7.67 -0.68 8.19
CA ASP A 187 -8.59 -1.16 7.18
C ASP A 187 -8.03 -2.45 6.58
N TRP A 188 -8.92 -3.35 6.18
CA TRP A 188 -8.61 -4.75 5.91
C TRP A 188 -9.25 -5.14 4.60
N VAL A 189 -8.51 -5.80 3.71
CA VAL A 189 -9.12 -6.47 2.55
C VAL A 189 -8.86 -7.96 2.63
N VAL A 190 -9.95 -8.71 2.53
CA VAL A 190 -9.95 -10.17 2.50
C VAL A 190 -10.18 -10.62 1.06
N GLY A 191 -9.22 -11.37 0.52
CA GLY A 191 -9.34 -12.05 -0.77
C GLY A 191 -9.67 -13.53 -0.56
N LYS A 192 -10.87 -13.97 -0.93
CA LYS A 192 -11.24 -15.39 -0.82
C LYS A 192 -10.56 -16.23 -1.90
N VAL A 193 -9.89 -17.29 -1.46
CA VAL A 193 -9.34 -18.31 -2.34
C VAL A 193 -10.23 -19.54 -2.23
N TRP A 194 -10.68 -20.04 -3.37
CA TRP A 194 -11.37 -21.33 -3.50
C TRP A 194 -10.39 -22.35 -4.06
#